data_AF-A0A838VJ61-F1
#
_entry.id   AF-A0A838VJ61-F1
#
_cell.length_a   1.000
_cell.length_b   1.000
_cell.length_c   1.000
_cell.angle_alpha   90.00
_cell.angle_beta   90.00
_cell.angle_gamma   90.00
#
_symmetry.space_group_name_H-M   'P 1'
#
loop_
_entity.id
_entity.type
_entity.pdbx_description
1 polymer ?
#
loop_
_entity_poly.entity_id
_entity_poly.type
_entity_poly.pdbx_seq_one_letter_code
_entity_poly.pdbx_strand_id
1 'polypeptide(L)'
;MMEHFHKDLRTVLSLAGLFALNFFASLPAKASISCESGTINHHENGQLESCIISNNIKVNVSHPLEGSSMFTCLQKNYIYFNKSGQFQSCILSIPLAIKKGNLVEICPEKSLVSVSSENERDQFIRCRQLTY
;
A
#
# COMPACT_ATOMS: atom_id res chain seq x y z
N MET A 1 -13.63 43.04 68.27
CA MET A 1 -13.63 41.66 67.75
C MET A 1 -12.56 41.63 66.67
N MET A 2 -11.31 41.38 67.09
CA MET A 2 -10.52 40.16 66.79
C MET A 2 -10.25 39.98 65.29
N GLU A 3 -9.07 39.63 64.77
CA GLU A 3 -7.66 39.53 65.16
C GLU A 3 -6.90 39.22 63.85
N HIS A 4 -5.58 39.42 63.84
CA HIS A 4 -4.62 38.87 62.88
C HIS A 4 -4.82 37.37 62.58
N PHE A 5 -4.43 36.88 61.38
CA PHE A 5 -3.66 35.63 61.16
C PHE A 5 -3.43 35.44 59.64
N HIS A 6 -2.28 35.82 59.07
CA HIS A 6 -1.06 35.02 58.83
C HIS A 6 -1.21 33.70 58.06
N LYS A 7 -0.51 33.68 56.92
CA LYS A 7 0.37 32.62 56.38
C LYS A 7 -0.21 31.28 55.88
N ASP A 8 0.35 30.91 54.73
CA ASP A 8 0.53 29.57 54.17
C ASP A 8 -0.71 28.81 53.71
N LEU A 9 -0.90 28.71 52.38
CA LEU A 9 -1.22 27.41 51.80
C LEU A 9 -0.91 27.28 50.30
N ARG A 10 0.21 26.62 50.03
CA ARG A 10 0.41 25.63 48.97
C ARG A 10 0.54 26.12 47.53
N THR A 11 1.76 26.53 47.24
CA THR A 11 2.46 26.30 45.97
C THR A 11 2.40 24.81 45.59
N VAL A 12 1.46 24.43 44.74
CA VAL A 12 1.50 23.16 43.99
C VAL A 12 0.97 23.43 42.57
N LEU A 13 1.79 24.08 41.73
CA LEU A 13 1.64 23.90 40.29
C LEU A 13 2.59 22.79 39.85
N SER A 14 1.96 21.61 39.76
CA SER A 14 2.45 20.34 39.25
C SER A 14 3.37 20.46 38.03
N LEU A 15 4.51 19.77 38.08
CA LEU A 15 5.38 19.42 36.96
C LEU A 15 4.65 18.50 35.95
N ALA A 16 3.68 19.02 35.21
CA ALA A 16 2.93 18.26 34.20
C ALA A 16 3.06 18.88 32.81
N GLY A 17 4.28 19.24 32.39
CA GLY A 17 4.51 19.99 31.15
C GLY A 17 5.62 19.47 30.23
N LEU A 18 6.02 18.20 30.31
CA LEU A 18 7.16 17.66 29.52
C LEU A 18 6.88 16.30 28.86
N PHE A 19 5.64 16.05 28.45
CA PHE A 19 5.32 14.94 27.52
C PHE A 19 4.51 15.46 26.34
N ALA A 20 5.17 16.18 25.44
CA ALA A 20 4.55 16.59 24.18
C ALA A 20 5.52 16.51 23.01
N LEU A 21 6.34 15.46 22.92
CA LEU A 21 7.15 15.19 21.72
C LEU A 21 7.40 13.69 21.57
N ASN A 22 6.39 12.92 21.20
CA ASN A 22 6.54 11.64 20.51
C ASN A 22 5.21 11.35 19.82
N PHE A 23 5.22 10.74 18.65
CA PHE A 23 4.10 10.59 17.71
C PHE A 23 3.85 11.82 16.85
N PHE A 24 4.46 11.86 15.67
CA PHE A 24 3.77 11.86 14.37
C PHE A 24 4.83 11.80 13.25
N ALA A 25 5.58 10.71 13.23
CA ALA A 25 6.35 10.33 12.05
C ALA A 25 6.17 8.83 11.84
N SER A 26 4.93 8.42 11.52
CA SER A 26 4.76 7.20 10.74
C SER A 26 5.42 7.48 9.40
N LEU A 27 6.71 7.13 9.28
CA LEU A 27 7.35 6.97 7.98
C LEU A 27 6.39 6.10 7.17
N PRO A 28 5.92 6.56 5.99
CA PRO A 28 5.05 5.73 5.18
C PRO A 28 5.81 4.42 4.95
N ALA A 29 5.24 3.31 5.41
CA ALA A 29 5.78 1.99 5.15
C ALA A 29 5.73 1.81 3.63
N LYS A 30 6.78 2.25 2.94
CA LYS A 30 7.03 1.94 1.55
C LYS A 30 7.16 0.42 1.53
N ALA A 31 6.12 -0.26 1.08
CA ALA A 31 6.22 -1.66 0.74
C ALA A 31 7.44 -1.79 -0.19
N SER A 32 8.52 -2.40 0.30
CA SER A 32 9.73 -2.52 -0.52
C SER A 32 9.49 -3.66 -1.50
N ILE A 33 9.52 -3.31 -2.78
CA ILE A 33 9.53 -4.30 -3.85
C ILE A 33 11.00 -4.70 -4.02
N SER A 34 11.28 -5.98 -3.81
CA SER A 34 12.62 -6.52 -4.03
C SER A 34 12.82 -6.80 -5.51
N CYS A 35 13.47 -5.86 -6.21
CA CYS A 35 13.78 -5.99 -7.63
C CYS A 35 15.16 -6.63 -7.85
N GLU A 36 15.33 -7.33 -8.97
CA GLU A 36 16.64 -7.76 -9.43
C GLU A 36 17.50 -6.56 -9.88
N SER A 37 18.78 -6.60 -9.52
CA SER A 37 19.73 -5.54 -9.89
C SER A 37 19.81 -5.38 -11.42
N GLY A 38 19.84 -4.14 -11.89
CA GLY A 38 19.91 -3.82 -13.33
C GLY A 38 18.59 -3.96 -14.10
N THR A 39 17.49 -4.32 -13.43
CA THR A 39 16.16 -4.47 -14.09
C THR A 39 15.19 -3.35 -13.77
N ILE A 40 15.57 -2.43 -12.88
CA ILE A 40 14.73 -1.34 -12.41
C ILE A 40 14.65 -0.26 -13.50
N ASN A 41 13.44 0.02 -13.94
CA ASN A 41 13.11 1.13 -14.83
C ASN A 41 12.26 2.14 -14.06
N HIS A 42 12.49 3.43 -14.34
CA HIS A 42 11.75 4.53 -13.74
C HIS A 42 11.04 5.34 -14.81
N HIS A 43 9.85 5.84 -14.45
CA HIS A 43 9.20 6.92 -15.19
C HIS A 43 10.06 8.19 -15.11
N GLU A 44 9.82 9.14 -16.02
CA GLU A 44 10.54 10.43 -16.05
C GLU A 44 10.42 11.22 -14.73
N ASN A 45 9.35 10.99 -13.96
CA ASN A 45 9.13 11.60 -12.66
C ASN A 45 9.85 10.87 -11.50
N GLY A 46 10.70 9.89 -11.80
CA GLY A 46 11.47 9.10 -10.85
C GLY A 46 10.70 7.97 -10.15
N GLN A 47 9.38 7.84 -10.37
CA GLN A 47 8.62 6.71 -9.83
C GLN A 47 9.04 5.40 -10.50
N LEU A 48 8.95 4.29 -9.75
CA LEU A 48 9.18 2.97 -10.32
C LEU A 48 8.17 2.73 -11.46
N GLU A 49 8.66 2.36 -12.64
CA GLU A 49 7.84 1.97 -13.78
C GLU A 49 7.72 0.46 -13.85
N SER A 50 8.86 -0.23 -13.81
CA SER A 50 8.90 -1.69 -13.88
C SER A 50 10.18 -2.23 -13.27
N CYS A 51 10.14 -3.48 -12.84
CA CYS A 51 11.33 -4.25 -12.55
C CYS A 51 11.04 -5.76 -12.58
N ILE A 52 12.06 -6.59 -12.65
CA ILE A 52 11.92 -8.03 -12.39
C ILE A 52 11.94 -8.25 -10.88
N ILE A 53 10.90 -8.88 -10.34
CA ILE A 53 10.82 -9.16 -8.90
C ILE A 53 11.66 -10.40 -8.54
N SER A 54 12.47 -10.28 -7.50
CA SER A 54 13.43 -11.33 -7.10
C SER A 54 12.78 -12.49 -6.33
N ASN A 55 11.63 -12.22 -5.68
CA ASN A 55 10.81 -13.19 -4.95
C ASN A 55 9.33 -12.98 -5.26
N ASN A 56 8.49 -13.97 -4.91
CA ASN A 56 7.04 -13.80 -5.00
C ASN A 56 6.64 -12.66 -4.05
N ILE A 57 5.86 -11.69 -4.54
CA ILE A 57 5.41 -10.55 -3.72
C ILE A 57 3.90 -10.49 -3.67
N LYS A 58 3.37 -10.00 -2.55
CA LYS A 58 1.95 -9.69 -2.41
C LYS A 58 1.75 -8.21 -2.62
N VAL A 59 0.89 -7.85 -3.55
CA VAL A 59 0.51 -6.47 -3.84
C VAL A 59 -0.95 -6.30 -3.43
N ASN A 60 -1.22 -5.33 -2.58
CA ASN A 60 -2.59 -4.99 -2.20
C ASN A 60 -3.03 -3.74 -2.96
N VAL A 61 -4.17 -3.82 -3.63
CA VAL A 61 -4.78 -2.70 -4.35
C VAL A 61 -6.13 -2.42 -3.73
N SER A 62 -6.32 -1.20 -3.24
CA SER A 62 -7.57 -0.77 -2.65
C SER A 62 -8.54 -0.26 -3.72
N HIS A 63 -9.77 -0.77 -3.70
CA HIS A 63 -10.92 -0.26 -4.42
C HIS A 63 -11.83 0.51 -3.44
N PRO A 64 -12.26 1.75 -3.75
CA PRO A 64 -13.09 2.53 -2.84
C PRO A 64 -14.42 1.86 -2.48
N LEU A 65 -14.98 1.10 -3.43
CA LEU A 65 -16.31 0.48 -3.31
C LEU A 65 -16.28 -1.01 -3.00
N GLU A 66 -15.20 -1.72 -3.34
CA GLU A 66 -15.15 -3.19 -3.33
C GLU A 66 -14.15 -3.75 -2.30
N GLY A 67 -13.51 -2.87 -1.52
CA GLY A 67 -12.47 -3.25 -0.57
C GLY A 67 -11.13 -3.46 -1.27
N SER A 68 -10.24 -4.26 -0.67
CA SER A 68 -8.87 -4.43 -1.19
C SER A 68 -8.69 -5.78 -1.87
N SER A 69 -8.07 -5.79 -3.05
CA SER A 69 -7.67 -6.98 -3.79
C SER A 69 -6.18 -7.27 -3.59
N MET A 70 -5.86 -8.50 -3.21
CA MET A 70 -4.48 -8.94 -3.01
C MET A 70 -4.03 -9.85 -4.15
N PHE A 71 -2.98 -9.43 -4.87
CA PHE A 71 -2.36 -10.17 -5.95
C PHE A 71 -1.05 -10.77 -5.44
N THR A 72 -0.82 -12.07 -5.68
CA THR A 72 0.52 -12.63 -5.45
C THR A 72 1.22 -12.75 -6.80
N CYS A 73 2.22 -11.90 -7.02
CA CYS A 73 2.98 -11.81 -8.26
C CYS A 73 4.12 -12.83 -8.25
N LEU A 74 4.33 -13.47 -9.40
CA LEU A 74 5.33 -14.52 -9.64
C LEU A 74 6.72 -13.93 -9.79
N GLN A 75 7.66 -14.42 -8.99
CA GLN A 75 9.09 -14.10 -9.06
C GLN A 75 9.67 -14.29 -10.47
N LYS A 76 10.80 -13.64 -10.74
CA LYS A 76 11.52 -13.70 -12.02
C LYS A 76 10.70 -13.22 -13.23
N ASN A 77 9.63 -12.47 -12.97
CA ASN A 77 8.82 -11.82 -13.98
C ASN A 77 8.73 -10.32 -13.69
N TYR A 78 8.36 -9.55 -14.71
CA TYR A 78 8.16 -8.12 -14.55
C TYR A 78 6.89 -7.82 -13.75
N ILE A 79 7.01 -6.81 -12.88
CA ILE A 79 5.88 -6.07 -12.33
C ILE A 79 5.88 -4.66 -12.94
N TYR A 80 4.70 -4.10 -13.17
CA TYR A 80 4.53 -2.79 -13.79
C TYR A 80 3.70 -1.86 -12.91
N PHE A 81 4.04 -0.58 -12.96
CA PHE A 81 3.41 0.51 -12.24
C PHE A 81 3.13 1.68 -13.19
N ASN A 82 2.03 2.39 -12.95
CA ASN A 82 1.71 3.59 -13.71
C ASN A 82 2.61 4.79 -13.29
N LYS A 83 2.49 5.91 -13.98
CA LYS A 83 3.26 7.14 -13.69
C LYS A 83 3.06 7.66 -12.26
N SER A 84 1.95 7.33 -11.61
CA SER A 84 1.69 7.69 -10.21
C SER A 84 2.29 6.70 -9.20
N GLY A 85 3.01 5.68 -9.66
CA GLY A 85 3.59 4.63 -8.82
C GLY A 85 2.58 3.59 -8.34
N GLN A 86 1.37 3.55 -8.91
CA GLN A 86 0.34 2.58 -8.54
C GLN A 86 0.51 1.29 -9.36
N PHE A 87 0.20 0.16 -8.74
CA PHE A 87 0.26 -1.15 -9.40
C PHE A 87 -0.58 -1.17 -10.67
N GLN A 88 0.00 -1.69 -11.75
CA GLN A 88 -0.65 -1.80 -13.04
C GLN A 88 -0.78 -3.26 -13.48
N SER A 89 0.27 -4.07 -13.39
CA SER A 89 0.17 -5.49 -13.79
C SER A 89 1.31 -6.36 -13.27
N CYS A 90 1.05 -7.66 -13.18
CA CYS A 90 2.06 -8.70 -12.99
C CYS A 90 1.54 -10.07 -13.44
N ILE A 91 2.43 -11.06 -13.51
CA ILE A 91 2.04 -12.46 -13.69
C ILE A 91 1.71 -13.07 -12.33
N LEU A 92 0.59 -13.79 -12.22
CA LEU A 92 0.16 -14.40 -10.96
C LEU A 92 0.98 -15.65 -10.61
N SER A 93 1.37 -15.78 -9.34
CA SER A 93 2.02 -16.99 -8.82
C SER A 93 1.04 -18.05 -8.35
N ILE A 94 -0.20 -17.66 -8.05
CA ILE A 94 -1.29 -18.52 -7.60
C ILE A 94 -2.60 -18.04 -8.24
N PRO A 95 -3.63 -18.89 -8.37
CA PRO A 95 -4.93 -18.45 -8.85
C PRO A 95 -5.51 -17.32 -7.99
N LEU A 96 -6.21 -16.38 -8.64
CA LEU A 96 -6.89 -15.26 -8.01
C LEU A 96 -8.39 -15.34 -8.27
N ALA A 97 -9.18 -15.25 -7.22
CA ALA A 97 -10.62 -15.06 -7.34
C ALA A 97 -10.95 -13.57 -7.46
N ILE A 98 -11.61 -13.17 -8.54
CA ILE A 98 -12.08 -11.81 -8.79
C ILE A 98 -13.59 -11.81 -8.63
N LYS A 99 -14.10 -11.03 -7.68
CA LYS A 99 -15.54 -10.84 -7.49
C LYS A 99 -16.01 -9.70 -8.39
N LYS A 100 -17.03 -9.94 -9.21
CA LYS A 100 -17.68 -8.94 -10.06
C LYS A 100 -19.18 -8.97 -9.77
N GLY A 101 -19.62 -8.13 -8.84
CA GLY A 101 -20.98 -8.21 -8.28
C GLY A 101 -21.25 -9.56 -7.62
N ASN A 102 -22.17 -10.35 -8.20
CA ASN A 102 -22.53 -11.69 -7.72
C ASN A 102 -21.75 -12.82 -8.39
N LEU A 103 -20.93 -12.51 -9.40
CA LEU A 103 -20.12 -13.50 -10.09
C LEU A 103 -18.71 -13.56 -9.51
N VAL A 104 -18.12 -14.76 -9.52
CA VAL A 104 -16.71 -14.98 -9.17
C VAL A 104 -16.03 -15.54 -10.40
N GLU A 105 -15.06 -14.80 -10.91
CA GLU A 105 -14.17 -15.22 -12.00
C GLU A 105 -12.85 -15.69 -11.40
N ILE A 106 -12.34 -16.84 -11.84
CA ILE A 106 -11.04 -17.34 -11.39
C ILE A 106 -9.99 -17.01 -12.46
N CYS A 107 -9.01 -16.20 -12.11
CA CYS A 107 -7.82 -15.97 -12.90
C CYS A 107 -6.77 -17.03 -12.53
N PRO A 108 -6.40 -17.95 -13.42
CA PRO A 108 -5.50 -19.05 -13.08
C PRO A 108 -4.07 -18.55 -12.84
N GLU A 109 -3.25 -19.38 -12.20
CA GLU A 109 -1.81 -19.12 -12.07
C GLU A 109 -1.17 -18.86 -13.44
N LYS A 110 -0.05 -18.14 -13.44
CA LYS A 110 0.71 -17.75 -14.65
C LYS A 110 -0.09 -16.90 -15.65
N SER A 111 -1.27 -16.43 -15.29
CA SER A 111 -2.00 -15.42 -16.05
C SER A 111 -1.44 -14.03 -15.77
N LEU A 112 -1.50 -13.17 -16.79
CA LEU A 112 -1.27 -11.74 -16.62
C LEU A 112 -2.52 -11.14 -15.99
N VAL A 113 -2.36 -10.56 -14.79
CA VAL A 113 -3.39 -9.72 -14.18
C VAL A 113 -3.02 -8.26 -14.40
N SER A 114 -4.01 -7.46 -14.77
CA SER A 114 -3.85 -6.02 -14.95
C SER A 114 -4.96 -5.26 -14.26
N VAL A 115 -4.59 -4.13 -13.69
CA VAL A 115 -5.47 -3.18 -13.01
C VAL A 115 -5.41 -1.88 -13.79
N SER A 116 -6.57 -1.38 -14.16
CA SER A 116 -6.72 -0.07 -14.81
C SER A 116 -7.81 0.71 -14.12
N SER A 117 -7.65 2.02 -14.01
CA SER A 117 -8.70 2.91 -13.53
C SER A 117 -9.07 3.88 -14.65
N GLU A 118 -10.35 4.00 -14.95
CA GLU A 118 -10.85 5.03 -15.86
C GLU A 118 -11.02 6.36 -15.12
N ASN A 119 -11.51 6.28 -13.87
CA ASN A 119 -11.58 7.37 -12.89
C ASN A 119 -11.25 6.82 -11.49
N GLU A 120 -11.19 7.67 -10.46
CA GLU A 120 -10.92 7.24 -9.07
C GLU A 120 -11.93 6.20 -8.54
N ARG A 121 -13.13 6.14 -9.12
CA ARG A 121 -14.22 5.24 -8.68
C ARG A 121 -14.31 3.94 -9.47
N ASP A 122 -13.78 3.94 -10.68
CA ASP A 122 -13.96 2.86 -11.65
C ASP A 122 -12.62 2.20 -11.91
N GLN A 123 -12.30 1.20 -11.10
CA GLN A 123 -11.13 0.36 -11.28
C GLN A 123 -11.55 -1.03 -11.77
N PHE A 124 -10.85 -1.49 -12.80
CA PHE A 124 -11.14 -2.73 -13.50
C PHE A 124 -9.96 -3.68 -13.36
N ILE A 125 -10.24 -4.91 -12.94
CA ILE A 125 -9.29 -6.01 -12.93
C ILE A 125 -9.53 -6.88 -14.17
N ARG A 126 -8.51 -7.04 -14.99
CA ARG A 126 -8.53 -7.90 -16.19
C ARG A 126 -7.55 -9.05 -16.02
N CYS A 127 -8.03 -10.26 -16.30
CA CYS A 127 -7.23 -11.47 -16.37
C CYS A 127 -6.98 -11.84 -17.84
N ARG A 128 -5.74 -12.19 -18.18
CA ARG A 128 -5.39 -12.73 -19.50
C ARG A 128 -4.51 -13.96 -19.32
N GLN A 129 -4.97 -15.11 -19.81
CA GLN A 129 -4.15 -16.30 -19.90
C GLN A 129 -3.03 -16.09 -20.93
N LEU A 130 -1.82 -16.47 -20.56
CA LEU A 130 -0.68 -16.52 -21.46
C LEU A 130 -0.64 -17.91 -22.10
N THR A 131 -0.93 -17.98 -23.40
CA THR A 131 -0.70 -19.18 -24.20
C THR A 131 0.77 -19.22 -24.61
N TYR A 132 1.44 -20.35 -24.33
CA TYR A 132 2.80 -20.65 -24.77
C TYR A 132 2.76 -21.64 -25.93
#